data_AF-A0A3C1KE46-F1
#
_entry.id   AF-A0A3C1KE46-F1
#
_cell.length_a   1.000
_cell.length_b   1.000
_cell.length_c   1.000
_cell.angle_alpha   90.00
_cell.angle_beta   90.00
_cell.angle_gamma   90.00
#
_symmetry.space_group_name_H-M   'P 1'
#
loop_
_entity.id
_entity.type
_entity.pdbx_description
1 polymer ?
#
loop_
_entity_poly.entity_id
_entity_poly.type
_entity_poly.pdbx_seq_one_letter_code
_entity_poly.pdbx_strand_id
1 'polypeptide(L)'
;MPESNIIAVTFDDRSNAFQALSELKGAGMEGRVDVAAAAVVTRDADGRISMPDGVDNNGAVGTWGGSLVGLLIGVIGGPIGRLLGWTGGLLVGGAFDLRRVDRSAGALEQISSAIPIGGTALVAEVAEYAREVVDGEMAKLDGVVIRRPREEVLDEMEAAEEAYREAEKEARRHAREQRKAERKADAAERTAALKEKLGAS
;
A
#
# COMPACT_ATOMS: atom_id res chain seq x y z
N MET A 1 -18.27 17.21 -11.63
CA MET A 1 -16.99 17.11 -10.90
C MET A 1 -16.06 16.32 -11.81
N PRO A 2 -14.80 16.73 -12.03
CA PRO A 2 -13.83 15.87 -12.71
C PRO A 2 -13.69 14.55 -11.94
N GLU A 3 -13.49 13.44 -12.65
CA GLU A 3 -13.25 12.14 -12.01
C GLU A 3 -11.90 12.17 -11.29
N SER A 4 -11.90 11.79 -10.01
CA SER A 4 -10.68 11.62 -9.23
C SER A 4 -10.03 10.28 -9.52
N ASN A 5 -8.72 10.30 -9.73
CA ASN A 5 -7.92 9.11 -9.96
C ASN A 5 -6.80 9.01 -8.94
N ILE A 6 -6.42 7.78 -8.61
CA ILE A 6 -5.12 7.49 -8.03
C ILE A 6 -4.15 7.24 -9.17
N ILE A 7 -3.07 7.99 -9.19
CA ILE A 7 -1.94 7.78 -10.09
C ILE A 7 -0.75 7.21 -9.32
N ALA A 8 -0.04 6.30 -9.96
CA ALA A 8 1.29 5.85 -9.54
C ALA A 8 2.24 6.07 -10.72
N VAL A 9 3.30 6.84 -10.50
CA VAL A 9 4.25 7.24 -11.54
C VAL A 9 5.62 6.72 -11.20
N THR A 10 6.22 6.03 -12.16
CA THR A 10 7.52 5.37 -12.02
C THR A 10 8.54 6.05 -12.92
N PHE A 11 9.79 6.05 -12.46
CA PHE A 11 10.90 6.74 -13.12
C PHE A 11 12.14 5.86 -13.09
N ASP A 12 12.97 5.95 -14.13
CA ASP A 12 14.27 5.27 -14.15
C ASP A 12 15.25 5.91 -13.15
N ASP A 13 15.23 7.24 -13.02
CA ASP A 13 15.97 7.96 -12.00
C ASP A 13 15.10 8.25 -10.77
N ARG A 14 15.58 7.86 -9.58
CA ARG A 14 14.89 8.08 -8.31
C ARG A 14 14.67 9.56 -8.00
N SER A 15 15.56 10.47 -8.43
CA SER A 15 15.37 11.91 -8.17
C SER A 15 14.15 12.48 -8.89
N ASN A 16 13.77 11.87 -10.02
CA ASN A 16 12.64 12.34 -10.82
C ASN A 16 11.31 12.20 -10.09
N ALA A 17 11.16 11.25 -9.14
CA ALA A 17 9.96 11.16 -8.32
C ALA A 17 9.77 12.40 -7.42
N PHE A 18 10.85 12.95 -6.87
CA PHE A 18 10.82 14.16 -6.06
C PHE A 18 10.58 15.42 -6.91
N GLN A 19 11.19 15.46 -8.10
CA GLN A 19 10.92 16.53 -9.05
C GLN A 19 9.46 16.48 -9.52
N ALA A 20 8.94 15.30 -9.86
CA ALA A 20 7.55 15.10 -10.25
C ALA A 20 6.56 15.53 -9.16
N LEU A 21 6.84 15.24 -7.90
CA LEU A 21 6.06 15.76 -6.78
C LEU A 21 6.03 17.30 -6.77
N SER A 22 7.18 17.93 -7.01
CA SER A 22 7.32 19.39 -7.04
C SER A 22 6.55 20.01 -8.20
N GLU A 23 6.64 19.43 -9.40
CA GLU A 23 5.90 19.88 -10.59
C GLU A 23 4.39 19.70 -10.41
N LEU A 24 3.96 18.55 -9.87
CA LEU A 24 2.54 18.26 -9.60
C LEU A 24 1.96 19.25 -8.58
N LYS A 25 2.72 19.56 -7.53
CA LYS A 25 2.36 20.59 -6.56
C LYS A 25 2.23 21.97 -7.21
N GLY A 26 3.18 22.34 -8.07
CA GLY A 26 3.14 23.60 -8.83
C GLY A 26 1.89 23.70 -9.70
N ALA A 27 1.59 22.64 -10.47
CA ALA A 27 0.37 22.56 -11.28
C ALA A 27 -0.92 22.67 -10.44
N GLY A 28 -0.91 22.09 -9.23
CA GLY A 28 -1.99 22.24 -8.25
C GLY A 28 -2.19 23.69 -7.79
N MET A 29 -1.10 24.38 -7.44
CA MET A 29 -1.13 25.80 -7.02
C MET A 29 -1.58 26.73 -8.14
N GLU A 30 -1.32 26.39 -9.40
CA GLU A 30 -1.77 27.13 -10.58
C GLU A 30 -3.21 26.78 -10.99
N GLY A 31 -3.86 25.83 -10.30
CA GLY A 31 -5.22 25.40 -10.59
C GLY A 31 -5.36 24.58 -11.89
N ARG A 32 -4.25 24.03 -12.41
CA ARG A 32 -4.26 23.20 -13.63
C ARG A 32 -4.75 21.77 -13.36
N VAL A 33 -4.61 21.30 -12.12
CA VAL A 33 -5.06 19.99 -11.63
C VAL A 33 -5.43 20.13 -10.16
N ASP A 34 -6.44 19.42 -9.68
CA ASP A 34 -6.72 19.34 -8.24
C ASP A 34 -5.89 18.20 -7.65
N VAL A 35 -5.05 18.47 -6.65
CA VAL A 35 -4.17 17.48 -6.01
C VAL A 35 -4.65 17.30 -4.58
N ALA A 36 -5.40 16.22 -4.33
CA ALA A 36 -5.93 15.93 -3.01
C ALA A 36 -4.80 15.50 -2.05
N ALA A 37 -3.93 14.61 -2.53
CA ALA A 37 -2.73 14.19 -1.83
C ALA A 37 -1.70 13.66 -2.83
N ALA A 38 -0.42 13.80 -2.52
CA ALA A 38 0.65 13.20 -3.29
C ALA A 38 1.80 12.80 -2.37
N ALA A 39 2.50 11.71 -2.66
CA ALA A 39 3.63 11.25 -1.88
C ALA A 39 4.69 10.62 -2.78
N VAL A 40 5.95 10.91 -2.48
CA VAL A 40 7.05 10.06 -2.94
C VAL A 40 7.05 8.83 -2.06
N VAL A 41 7.07 7.67 -2.69
CA VAL A 41 7.06 6.37 -2.04
C VAL A 41 8.30 5.61 -2.47
N THR A 42 9.03 5.07 -1.50
CA THR A 42 10.20 4.23 -1.75
C THR A 42 9.94 2.84 -1.22
N ARG A 43 10.56 1.86 -1.88
CA ARG A 43 10.61 0.49 -1.38
C ARG A 43 12.06 0.04 -1.26
N ASP A 44 12.45 -0.40 -0.08
CA ASP A 44 13.81 -0.89 0.17
C ASP A 44 14.01 -2.33 -0.36
N ALA A 45 15.24 -2.84 -0.21
CA ALA A 45 15.61 -4.20 -0.65
C ALA A 45 14.87 -5.31 0.12
N ASP A 46 14.38 -5.02 1.33
CA ASP A 46 13.61 -5.94 2.16
C ASP A 46 12.10 -5.88 1.83
N GLY A 47 11.70 -5.05 0.85
CA GLY A 47 10.31 -4.85 0.47
C GLY A 47 9.54 -3.91 1.41
N ARG A 48 10.22 -3.21 2.33
CA ARG A 48 9.57 -2.23 3.21
C ARG A 48 9.28 -0.95 2.44
N ILE A 49 8.07 -0.44 2.63
CA ILE A 49 7.61 0.81 2.02
C ILE A 49 7.78 1.96 3.00
N SER A 50 8.28 3.09 2.50
CA SER A 50 8.35 4.35 3.25
C SER A 50 7.99 5.54 2.36
N MET A 51 7.53 6.62 2.99
CA MET A 51 7.12 7.85 2.30
C MET A 51 8.07 8.99 2.72
N PRO A 52 9.18 9.23 2.00
CA PRO A 52 10.13 10.27 2.36
C PRO A 52 9.60 11.71 2.20
N ASP A 53 8.62 11.95 1.32
CA ASP A 53 8.12 13.30 1.01
C ASP A 53 6.71 13.29 0.37
N GLY A 54 6.08 14.46 0.19
CA GLY A 54 4.77 14.65 -0.46
C GLY A 54 3.97 15.94 -0.10
N VAL A 55 2.64 15.95 -0.33
CA VAL A 55 1.67 16.91 0.19
C VAL A 55 0.30 16.26 0.51
N ASP A 56 -0.51 16.90 1.37
CA ASP A 56 -1.96 16.64 1.56
C ASP A 56 -2.70 17.99 1.51
N ASN A 57 -4.00 17.98 1.22
CA ASN A 57 -4.84 19.17 0.98
C ASN A 57 -4.89 20.14 2.18
N ASN A 58 -4.45 19.70 3.36
CA ASN A 58 -4.31 20.54 4.56
C ASN A 58 -2.97 21.33 4.62
N GLY A 59 -2.08 21.20 3.64
CA GLY A 59 -0.81 21.93 3.57
C GLY A 59 0.21 21.59 4.67
N ALA A 60 -0.10 20.64 5.55
CA ALA A 60 0.73 20.24 6.67
C ALA A 60 1.69 19.12 6.26
N VAL A 61 2.96 19.48 6.05
CA VAL A 61 4.08 18.53 5.96
C VAL A 61 4.12 17.72 7.27
N GLY A 62 3.78 16.43 7.23
CA GLY A 62 3.89 15.54 8.41
C GLY A 62 2.62 14.76 8.80
N THR A 63 1.43 15.13 8.33
CA THR A 63 0.15 14.50 8.75
C THR A 63 -0.54 13.74 7.61
N TRP A 64 0.21 12.88 6.94
CA TRP A 64 -0.19 12.09 5.77
C TRP A 64 -1.16 10.95 6.08
N GLY A 65 -1.26 10.56 7.37
CA GLY A 65 -1.96 9.34 7.78
C GLY A 65 -3.47 9.36 7.59
N GLY A 66 -4.06 10.49 7.19
CA GLY A 66 -5.50 10.64 6.97
C GLY A 66 -5.95 10.64 5.51
N SER A 67 -5.05 10.77 4.54
CA SER A 67 -5.40 10.82 3.12
C SER A 67 -5.61 9.42 2.54
N LEU A 68 -6.36 9.32 1.43
CA LEU A 68 -6.53 8.05 0.72
C LEU A 68 -5.19 7.47 0.25
N VAL A 69 -4.26 8.33 -0.21
CA VAL A 69 -2.89 7.91 -0.55
C VAL A 69 -2.20 7.31 0.67
N GLY A 70 -2.28 7.94 1.84
CA GLY A 70 -1.67 7.42 3.06
C GLY A 70 -2.24 6.07 3.48
N LEU A 71 -3.57 5.91 3.42
CA LEU A 71 -4.26 4.65 3.72
C LEU A 71 -3.87 3.54 2.73
N LEU A 72 -3.86 3.87 1.44
CA LEU A 72 -3.45 2.97 0.35
C LEU A 72 -2.03 2.45 0.56
N ILE A 73 -1.07 3.34 0.83
CA ILE A 73 0.30 2.94 1.14
C ILE A 73 0.37 2.10 2.42
N GLY A 74 -0.48 2.38 3.41
CA GLY A 74 -0.63 1.56 4.61
C GLY A 74 -1.11 0.14 4.31
N VAL A 75 -2.06 -0.04 3.40
CA VAL A 75 -2.54 -1.36 2.96
C VAL A 75 -1.44 -2.12 2.22
N ILE A 76 -0.76 -1.47 1.28
CA ILE A 76 0.31 -2.08 0.47
C ILE A 76 1.54 -2.44 1.33
N GLY A 77 1.98 -1.55 2.21
CA GLY A 77 3.14 -1.79 3.10
C GLY A 77 2.82 -2.57 4.38
N GLY A 78 1.52 -2.76 4.66
CA GLY A 78 1.00 -3.37 5.86
C GLY A 78 0.97 -4.89 5.83
N PRO A 79 0.30 -5.52 6.82
CA PRO A 79 0.14 -6.97 6.89
C PRO A 79 -0.58 -7.56 5.67
N ILE A 80 -1.57 -6.85 5.13
CA ILE A 80 -2.34 -7.26 3.94
C ILE A 80 -1.42 -7.39 2.73
N GLY A 81 -0.68 -6.33 2.38
CA GLY A 81 0.25 -6.39 1.25
C GLY A 81 1.43 -7.35 1.43
N ARG A 82 1.74 -7.80 2.65
CA ARG A 82 2.66 -8.93 2.86
C ARG A 82 2.03 -10.26 2.50
N LEU A 83 0.78 -10.49 2.90
CA LEU A 83 0.05 -11.74 2.58
C LEU A 83 -0.22 -11.87 1.09
N LEU A 84 -0.52 -10.75 0.41
CA LEU A 84 -0.77 -10.71 -1.03
C LEU A 84 0.53 -10.71 -1.86
N GLY A 85 1.70 -10.78 -1.23
CA GLY A 85 3.00 -10.75 -1.91
C GLY A 85 3.34 -9.40 -2.54
N TRP A 86 2.50 -8.38 -2.36
CA TRP A 86 2.71 -7.04 -2.88
C TRP A 86 3.98 -6.39 -2.41
N THR A 87 4.46 -6.70 -1.20
CA THR A 87 5.74 -6.21 -0.65
C THR A 87 6.96 -6.98 -1.16
N GLY A 88 6.78 -8.26 -1.51
CA GLY A 88 7.84 -9.18 -1.90
C GLY A 88 8.36 -9.00 -3.33
N GLY A 89 7.63 -8.25 -4.16
CA GLY A 89 8.01 -7.88 -5.52
C GLY A 89 8.12 -9.08 -6.47
N LEU A 90 7.32 -9.09 -7.53
CA LEU A 90 7.79 -9.76 -8.76
C LEU A 90 9.03 -8.97 -9.22
N LEU A 91 10.11 -9.64 -9.60
CA LEU A 91 11.27 -9.01 -10.24
C LEU A 91 10.84 -8.49 -11.63
N VAL A 92 10.10 -7.38 -11.65
CA VAL A 92 9.62 -6.73 -12.88
C VAL A 92 10.74 -5.81 -13.36
N GLY A 93 11.27 -6.11 -14.54
CA GLY A 93 12.47 -5.46 -15.09
C GLY A 93 12.15 -4.15 -15.78
N GLY A 94 12.43 -3.03 -15.12
CA GLY A 94 12.46 -1.69 -15.74
C GLY A 94 11.09 -1.12 -16.13
N ALA A 95 11.08 0.17 -16.52
CA ALA A 95 9.87 0.90 -16.90
C ALA A 95 9.13 0.30 -18.12
N PHE A 96 9.81 -0.52 -18.94
CA PHE A 96 9.20 -1.19 -20.09
C PHE A 96 8.25 -2.33 -19.70
N ASP A 97 8.54 -3.07 -18.63
CA ASP A 97 7.65 -4.14 -18.16
C ASP A 97 6.38 -3.57 -17.52
N LEU A 98 6.44 -2.35 -16.94
CA LEU A 98 5.25 -1.67 -16.40
C LEU A 98 4.24 -1.26 -17.48
N ARG A 99 4.68 -1.03 -18.72
CA ARG A 99 3.77 -0.79 -19.86
C ARG A 99 2.98 -2.04 -20.25
N ARG A 100 3.37 -3.22 -19.76
CA ARG A 100 2.71 -4.52 -19.97
C ARG A 100 1.96 -5.03 -18.75
N VAL A 101 1.79 -4.20 -17.71
CA VAL A 101 1.00 -4.59 -16.52
C VAL A 101 -0.29 -5.25 -16.98
N ASP A 102 -0.53 -6.44 -16.42
CA ASP A 102 -1.66 -7.24 -16.79
C ASP A 102 -2.94 -6.47 -16.49
N ARG A 103 -3.76 -6.22 -17.51
CA ARG A 103 -5.01 -5.49 -17.35
C ARG A 103 -6.07 -6.28 -16.57
N SER A 104 -5.83 -7.57 -16.30
CA SER A 104 -6.64 -8.33 -15.33
C SER A 104 -6.21 -8.17 -13.87
N ALA A 105 -5.06 -7.55 -13.58
CA ALA A 105 -4.65 -7.28 -12.20
C ALA A 105 -5.54 -6.21 -11.56
N GLY A 106 -5.83 -6.34 -10.26
CA GLY A 106 -6.60 -5.34 -9.50
C GLY A 106 -5.87 -4.00 -9.38
N ALA A 107 -6.61 -2.92 -9.14
CA ALA A 107 -6.07 -1.58 -8.94
C ALA A 107 -4.93 -1.51 -7.91
N LEU A 108 -5.07 -2.19 -6.77
CA LEU A 108 -4.04 -2.21 -5.72
C LEU A 108 -2.76 -2.92 -6.15
N GLU A 109 -2.90 -4.01 -6.90
CA GLU A 109 -1.76 -4.74 -7.45
C GLU A 109 -1.03 -3.91 -8.52
N GLN A 110 -1.77 -3.26 -9.41
CA GLN A 110 -1.18 -2.37 -10.42
C GLN A 110 -0.42 -1.21 -9.77
N ILE A 111 -1.00 -0.54 -8.77
CA ILE A 111 -0.34 0.55 -8.03
C ILE A 111 0.90 0.02 -7.28
N SER A 112 0.79 -1.12 -6.61
CA SER A 112 1.92 -1.74 -5.90
C SER A 112 3.07 -2.09 -6.84
N SER A 113 2.75 -2.60 -8.04
CA SER A 113 3.75 -2.96 -9.07
C SER A 113 4.55 -1.76 -9.56
N ALA A 114 3.97 -0.56 -9.50
CA ALA A 114 4.64 0.70 -9.82
C ALA A 114 5.80 1.03 -8.86
N ILE A 115 5.86 0.37 -7.70
CA ILE A 115 6.87 0.63 -6.67
C ILE A 115 7.75 -0.63 -6.56
N PRO A 116 8.69 -0.86 -7.51
CA PRO A 116 9.51 -2.06 -7.48
C PRO A 116 10.45 -2.08 -6.27
N ILE A 117 11.01 -3.25 -5.94
CA ILE A 117 12.03 -3.38 -4.89
C ILE A 117 13.24 -2.50 -5.22
N GLY A 118 13.69 -1.71 -4.25
CA GLY A 118 14.73 -0.69 -4.47
C GLY A 118 14.26 0.49 -5.33
N GLY A 119 12.96 0.59 -5.63
CA GLY A 119 12.38 1.62 -6.47
C GLY A 119 11.87 2.83 -5.70
N THR A 120 11.63 3.89 -6.45
CA THR A 120 10.96 5.10 -5.99
C THR A 120 9.85 5.45 -6.98
N ALA A 121 8.67 5.83 -6.48
CA ALA A 121 7.54 6.24 -7.29
C ALA A 121 6.87 7.49 -6.68
N LEU A 122 6.13 8.22 -7.50
CA LEU A 122 5.16 9.21 -7.04
C LEU A 122 3.79 8.53 -6.98
N VAL A 123 3.07 8.63 -5.87
CA VAL A 123 1.67 8.19 -5.77
C VAL A 123 0.82 9.40 -5.39
N ALA A 124 -0.25 9.66 -6.14
CA ALA A 124 -1.10 10.83 -5.89
C ALA A 124 -2.58 10.56 -6.15
N GLU A 125 -3.43 11.25 -5.41
CA GLU A 125 -4.84 11.42 -5.72
C GLU A 125 -5.01 12.76 -6.44
N VAL A 126 -5.49 12.70 -7.67
CA VAL A 126 -5.66 13.87 -8.54
C VAL A 126 -7.06 13.91 -9.14
N ALA A 127 -7.66 15.09 -9.22
CA ALA A 127 -8.84 15.32 -10.05
C ALA A 127 -8.42 16.11 -11.29
N GLU A 128 -8.48 15.44 -12.44
CA GLU A 128 -7.94 15.94 -13.70
C GLU A 128 -9.08 16.44 -14.59
N TYR A 129 -9.03 17.71 -15.01
CA TYR A 129 -9.91 18.21 -16.07
C TYR A 129 -9.44 17.77 -17.46
N ALA A 130 -8.12 17.61 -17.61
CA ALA A 130 -7.44 17.17 -18.83
C ALA A 130 -6.23 16.32 -18.42
N ARG A 131 -6.14 15.08 -18.91
CA ARG A 131 -5.07 14.13 -18.53
C ARG A 131 -3.70 14.61 -19.01
N GLU A 132 -3.69 15.40 -20.07
CA GLU A 132 -2.51 15.96 -20.73
C GLU A 132 -1.69 16.86 -19.80
N VAL A 133 -2.31 17.43 -18.76
CA VAL A 133 -1.60 18.23 -17.75
C VAL A 133 -0.65 17.33 -16.97
N VAL A 134 -1.18 16.29 -16.32
CA VAL A 134 -0.35 15.36 -15.53
C VAL A 134 0.56 14.56 -16.44
N ASP A 135 0.03 13.99 -17.52
CA ASP A 135 0.81 13.16 -18.44
C ASP A 135 1.96 13.96 -19.07
N GLY A 136 1.73 15.24 -19.39
CA GLY A 136 2.76 16.14 -19.92
C GLY A 136 3.87 16.47 -18.92
N GLU A 137 3.53 16.77 -17.66
CA GLU A 137 4.54 17.02 -16.62
C GLU A 137 5.35 15.75 -16.31
N MET A 138 4.69 14.59 -16.23
CA MET A 138 5.37 13.32 -15.96
C MET A 138 6.25 12.89 -17.14
N ALA A 139 5.80 13.10 -18.39
CA ALA A 139 6.56 12.72 -19.59
C ALA A 139 7.87 13.52 -19.75
N LYS A 140 7.94 14.78 -19.27
CA LYS A 140 9.20 15.56 -19.25
C LYS A 140 10.30 14.91 -18.41
N LEU A 141 9.91 14.03 -17.49
CA LEU A 141 10.78 13.32 -16.55
C LEU A 141 10.93 11.83 -16.90
N ASP A 142 10.51 11.44 -18.10
CA ASP A 142 10.43 10.05 -18.57
C ASP A 142 9.55 9.14 -17.68
N GLY A 143 8.57 9.74 -17.00
CA GLY A 143 7.67 9.05 -16.08
C GLY A 143 6.63 8.19 -16.80
N VAL A 144 6.37 6.99 -16.26
CA VAL A 144 5.27 6.12 -16.71
C VAL A 144 4.13 6.19 -15.70
N VAL A 145 2.96 6.65 -16.15
CA VAL A 145 1.77 6.87 -15.30
C VAL A 145 0.84 5.65 -15.35
N ILE A 146 0.66 4.99 -14.22
CA ILE A 146 -0.45 4.06 -13.97
C ILE A 146 -1.59 4.86 -13.34
N ARG A 147 -2.80 4.73 -13.88
CA ARG A 147 -3.97 5.50 -13.44
C ARG A 147 -5.13 4.55 -13.15
N ARG A 148 -5.65 4.61 -11.92
CA ARG A 148 -6.83 3.85 -11.48
C ARG A 148 -7.91 4.82 -10.97
N PRO A 149 -9.19 4.60 -11.29
CA PRO A 149 -10.28 5.36 -10.71
C PRO A 149 -10.24 5.30 -9.18
N ARG A 150 -10.50 6.44 -8.52
CA ARG A 150 -10.53 6.50 -7.05
C ARG A 150 -11.50 5.49 -6.44
N GLU A 151 -12.69 5.37 -7.02
CA GLU A 151 -13.75 4.47 -6.54
C GLU A 151 -13.29 3.00 -6.58
N GLU A 152 -12.65 2.58 -7.67
CA GLU A 152 -12.14 1.21 -7.79
C GLU A 152 -11.05 0.90 -6.75
N VAL A 153 -10.16 1.86 -6.49
CA VAL A 153 -9.15 1.71 -5.44
C VAL A 153 -9.80 1.58 -4.06
N LEU A 154 -10.83 2.37 -3.78
CA LEU A 154 -11.57 2.31 -2.51
C LEU A 154 -12.27 0.97 -2.34
N ASP A 155 -12.99 0.50 -3.36
CA ASP A 155 -13.71 -0.78 -3.34
C ASP A 155 -12.75 -1.95 -3.08
N GLU A 156 -11.59 -1.97 -3.74
CA GLU A 156 -10.57 -3.00 -3.51
C GLU A 156 -9.94 -2.90 -2.11
N MET A 157 -9.74 -1.69 -1.58
CA MET A 157 -9.22 -1.51 -0.21
C MET A 157 -10.20 -2.01 0.84
N GLU A 158 -11.50 -1.72 0.67
CA GLU A 158 -12.55 -2.20 1.56
C GLU A 158 -12.62 -3.73 1.53
N ALA A 159 -12.67 -4.32 0.34
CA ALA A 159 -12.68 -5.78 0.18
C ALA A 159 -11.44 -6.44 0.80
N ALA A 160 -10.25 -5.84 0.63
CA ALA A 160 -9.02 -6.35 1.23
C ALA A 160 -9.02 -6.24 2.76
N GLU A 161 -9.52 -5.14 3.32
CA GLU A 161 -9.65 -4.97 4.78
C GLU A 161 -10.64 -5.98 5.37
N GLU A 162 -11.80 -6.17 4.75
CA GLU A 162 -12.81 -7.12 5.19
C GLU A 162 -12.27 -8.55 5.21
N ALA A 163 -11.67 -9.00 4.10
CA ALA A 163 -11.07 -10.32 3.99
C ALA A 163 -9.99 -10.54 5.06
N TYR A 164 -9.14 -9.54 5.29
CA TYR A 164 -8.12 -9.60 6.33
C TYR A 164 -8.73 -9.69 7.75
N ARG A 165 -9.79 -8.92 8.01
CA ARG A 165 -10.47 -8.89 9.30
C ARG A 165 -11.17 -10.22 9.61
N GLU A 166 -11.74 -10.87 8.60
CA GLU A 166 -12.31 -12.21 8.72
C GLU A 166 -11.23 -13.25 9.01
N ALA A 167 -10.16 -13.27 8.22
CA ALA A 167 -9.02 -14.15 8.44
C ALA A 167 -8.41 -13.98 9.84
N GLU A 168 -8.30 -12.73 10.33
CA GLU A 168 -7.80 -12.46 11.67
C GLU A 168 -8.74 -12.99 12.77
N LYS A 169 -10.05 -12.84 12.60
CA LYS A 169 -11.05 -13.39 13.55
C LYS A 169 -10.93 -14.91 13.64
N GLU A 170 -10.81 -15.58 12.50
CA GLU A 170 -10.65 -17.04 12.44
C GLU A 170 -9.33 -17.48 13.08
N ALA A 171 -8.21 -16.84 12.71
CA ALA A 171 -6.91 -17.12 13.30
C ALA A 171 -6.92 -16.94 14.82
N ARG A 172 -7.54 -15.86 15.32
CA ARG A 172 -7.72 -15.62 16.76
C ARG A 172 -8.58 -16.69 17.43
N ARG A 173 -9.63 -17.18 16.76
CA ARG A 173 -10.46 -18.27 17.28
C ARG A 173 -9.65 -19.56 17.40
N HIS A 174 -8.93 -19.96 16.36
CA HIS A 174 -8.07 -21.13 16.39
C HIS A 174 -6.99 -21.04 17.47
N ALA A 175 -6.30 -19.91 17.57
CA ALA A 175 -5.29 -19.69 18.61
C ALA A 175 -5.89 -19.77 20.03
N ARG A 176 -7.12 -19.29 20.24
CA ARG A 176 -7.81 -19.40 21.54
C ARG A 176 -8.16 -20.84 21.89
N GLU A 177 -8.62 -21.63 20.92
CA GLU A 177 -8.95 -23.04 21.10
C GLU A 177 -7.71 -23.87 21.42
N GLN A 178 -6.61 -23.66 20.69
CA GLN A 178 -5.31 -24.29 20.96
C GLN A 178 -4.80 -23.96 22.37
N ARG A 179 -4.76 -22.68 22.74
CA ARG A 179 -4.37 -22.25 24.10
C ARG A 179 -5.28 -22.80 25.20
N LYS A 180 -6.54 -23.12 24.90
CA LYS A 180 -7.46 -23.75 25.87
C LYS A 180 -7.17 -25.24 26.02
N ALA A 181 -6.86 -25.92 24.91
CA ALA A 181 -6.47 -27.33 24.92
C ALA A 181 -5.13 -27.53 25.65
N GLU A 182 -4.11 -26.73 25.33
CA GLU A 182 -2.80 -26.72 26.00
C GLU A 182 -2.96 -26.51 27.50
N ARG A 183 -3.69 -25.45 27.93
CA ARG A 183 -3.91 -25.21 29.37
C ARG A 183 -4.62 -26.36 30.08
N LYS A 184 -5.53 -27.07 29.40
CA LYS A 184 -6.18 -28.26 29.97
C LYS A 184 -5.21 -29.44 30.09
N ALA A 185 -4.37 -29.66 29.08
CA ALA A 185 -3.34 -30.69 29.11
C ALA A 185 -2.33 -30.43 30.23
N ASP A 186 -1.80 -29.21 30.32
CA ASP A 186 -0.86 -28.80 31.38
C ASP A 186 -1.47 -28.95 32.77
N ALA A 187 -2.75 -28.56 32.93
CA ALA A 187 -3.44 -28.71 34.21
C ALA A 187 -3.63 -30.19 34.57
N ALA A 188 -3.98 -31.04 33.60
CA ALA A 188 -4.11 -32.49 33.81
C ALA A 188 -2.77 -33.13 34.21
N GLU A 189 -1.67 -32.75 33.53
CA GLU A 189 -0.33 -33.22 33.82
C GLU A 189 0.13 -32.80 35.22
N ARG A 190 -0.04 -31.52 35.58
CA ARG A 190 0.27 -31.02 36.94
C ARG A 190 -0.53 -31.75 38.02
N THR A 191 -1.81 -32.03 37.76
CA THR A 191 -2.67 -32.75 38.69
C THR A 191 -2.20 -34.20 38.87
N ALA A 192 -1.84 -34.88 37.77
CA ALA A 192 -1.31 -36.24 37.81
C ALA A 192 0.00 -36.33 38.60
N ALA A 193 0.95 -35.42 38.34
CA ALA A 193 2.22 -35.36 39.06
C ALA A 193 2.05 -35.09 40.56
N LEU A 194 1.05 -34.28 40.94
CA LEU A 194 0.71 -34.03 42.34
C LEU A 194 0.14 -35.27 43.04
N LYS A 195 -0.76 -35.99 42.38
CA LYS A 195 -1.33 -37.24 42.91
C LYS A 195 -0.27 -38.31 43.16
N GLU A 196 0.66 -38.47 42.22
CA GLU A 196 1.80 -39.39 42.34
C GLU A 196 2.67 -39.05 43.56
N LYS A 197 3.04 -37.77 43.74
CA LYS A 197 3.84 -37.32 44.89
C LYS A 197 3.15 -37.50 46.23
N LEU A 198 1.82 -37.40 46.26
CA LEU A 198 1.03 -37.51 47.50
C LEU A 198 0.60 -38.96 47.80
N GLY A 199 0.95 -39.94 46.96
CA GLY A 199 0.56 -41.34 47.15
C GLY A 199 -0.94 -41.58 47.05
N ALA A 200 -1.68 -40.63 46.46
CA ALA A 200 -3.13 -40.73 46.29
C ALA A 200 -3.41 -41.28 44.89
N SER A 201 -3.64 -42.60 44.81
CA SER A 201 -4.14 -43.28 43.61
C SER A 201 -5.61 -42.92 43.35
#